data_AF-A0A5C6EIU9-F1
#
_entry.id   AF-A0A5C6EIU9-F1
#
_cell.length_a   1.000
_cell.length_b   1.000
_cell.length_c   1.000
_cell.angle_alpha   90.00
_cell.angle_beta   90.00
_cell.angle_gamma   90.00
#
_symmetry.space_group_name_H-M   'P 1'
#
loop_
_entity.id
_entity.type
_entity.pdbx_description
1 polymer ?
#
loop_
_entity_poly.entity_id
_entity_poly.type
_entity_poly.pdbx_seq_one_letter_code
_entity_poly.pdbx_strand_id
1 'polypeptide(L)'
;MPDATLDFEVGGKVIIDGIAFYLDTVDSTRFYAASPSGIQTDERLDLVVSDAVRVFPLFLRRNPKYYQLVYGRILSVRLIGTYADKPTEYFREHVMQLDWGYVSDFLGQSR
;
A
#
# COMPACT_ATOMS: atom_id res chain seq x y z
N MET A 1 -24.94 10.94 0.25
CA MET A 1 -24.08 11.13 -0.94
C MET A 1 -23.33 9.83 -1.13
N PRO A 2 -23.30 9.21 -2.33
CA PRO A 2 -22.55 7.98 -2.50
C PRO A 2 -21.07 8.33 -2.44
N ASP A 3 -20.39 7.79 -1.43
CA ASP A 3 -18.95 7.81 -1.29
C ASP A 3 -18.36 7.14 -2.53
N ALA A 4 -17.87 7.93 -3.49
CA ALA A 4 -17.16 7.39 -4.63
C ALA A 4 -15.76 6.99 -4.14
N THR A 5 -15.66 5.88 -3.42
CA THR A 5 -14.42 5.12 -3.33
C THR A 5 -14.01 4.81 -4.76
N LEU A 6 -13.07 5.61 -5.28
CA LEU A 6 -12.43 5.36 -6.56
C LEU A 6 -11.90 3.92 -6.55
N ASP A 7 -12.06 3.21 -7.67
CA ASP A 7 -11.52 1.85 -7.79
C ASP A 7 -9.99 1.93 -7.71
N PHE A 8 -9.37 0.94 -7.08
CA PHE A 8 -7.93 0.79 -6.95
C PHE A 8 -7.23 0.82 -8.32
N GLU A 9 -7.87 0.25 -9.35
CA GLU A 9 -7.39 0.22 -10.74
C GLU A 9 -7.19 1.62 -11.35
N VAL A 10 -7.96 2.61 -10.89
CA VAL A 10 -7.88 4.00 -11.37
C VAL A 10 -7.20 4.94 -10.36
N GLY A 11 -6.42 4.37 -9.42
CA GLY A 11 -5.67 5.13 -8.41
C GLY A 11 -6.43 5.39 -7.11
N GLY A 12 -7.58 4.73 -6.91
CA GLY A 12 -8.30 4.75 -5.65
C GLY A 12 -7.52 4.13 -4.49
N LYS A 13 -7.81 4.59 -3.28
CA LYS A 13 -7.18 4.09 -2.05
C LYS A 13 -8.08 3.03 -1.39
N VAL A 14 -7.48 1.91 -1.04
CA VAL A 14 -8.11 0.88 -0.22
C VAL A 14 -7.43 0.89 1.16
N ILE A 15 -8.19 1.23 2.20
CA ILE A 15 -7.67 1.33 3.56
C ILE A 15 -7.98 0.05 4.33
N ILE A 16 -6.95 -0.61 4.84
CA ILE A 16 -7.06 -1.81 5.67
C ILE A 16 -6.14 -1.65 6.87
N ASP A 17 -6.69 -1.84 8.08
CA ASP A 17 -5.97 -1.76 9.35
C ASP A 17 -5.08 -0.50 9.51
N GLY A 18 -5.58 0.64 9.01
CA GLY A 18 -4.85 1.92 9.08
C GLY A 18 -3.76 2.10 8.02
N ILE A 19 -3.67 1.22 7.02
CA ILE A 19 -2.77 1.36 5.86
C ILE A 19 -3.61 1.54 4.60
N ALA A 20 -3.39 2.64 3.88
CA ALA A 20 -3.96 2.87 2.57
C ALA A 20 -3.06 2.28 1.49
N PHE A 21 -3.60 1.39 0.66
CA PHE A 21 -2.94 0.90 -0.56
C PHE A 21 -3.51 1.60 -1.79
N TYR A 22 -2.65 2.01 -2.73
CA TYR A 22 -3.07 2.61 -4.00
C TYR A 22 -2.03 2.42 -5.09
N LEU A 23 -2.46 2.59 -6.35
CA LEU A 23 -1.59 2.63 -7.52
C LEU A 23 -1.32 4.08 -7.92
N ASP A 24 -0.15 4.30 -8.53
CA ASP A 24 0.01 5.44 -9.44
C ASP A 24 -0.41 4.96 -10.84
N THR A 25 -1.34 5.66 -11.45
CA THR A 25 -1.85 5.32 -12.78
C THR A 25 -0.88 5.70 -13.90
N VAL A 26 0.15 6.50 -13.58
CA VAL A 26 1.21 6.90 -14.51
C VAL A 26 2.43 5.99 -14.37
N ASP A 27 2.74 5.52 -13.15
CA ASP A 27 3.88 4.62 -12.87
C ASP A 27 3.43 3.17 -12.60
N SER A 28 3.63 2.31 -13.59
CA SER A 28 3.33 0.88 -13.49
C SER A 28 4.39 0.06 -12.75
N THR A 29 5.52 0.66 -12.36
CA THR A 29 6.62 -0.04 -11.67
C THR A 29 6.42 -0.12 -10.16
N ARG A 30 5.61 0.78 -9.61
CA ARG A 30 5.37 0.93 -8.18
C ARG A 30 3.91 0.74 -7.81
N PHE A 31 3.72 0.43 -6.54
CA PHE A 31 2.47 0.66 -5.83
C PHE A 31 2.80 1.18 -4.44
N TYR A 32 1.79 1.72 -3.77
CA TYR A 32 2.02 2.54 -2.59
C TYR A 32 1.23 2.01 -1.40
N ALA A 33 1.85 2.10 -0.23
CA ALA A 33 1.21 1.99 1.06
C ALA A 33 1.40 3.30 1.82
N ALA A 34 0.40 3.77 2.57
CA ALA A 34 0.54 4.99 3.35
C ALA A 34 -0.27 4.97 4.65
N SER A 35 0.26 5.65 5.66
CA SER A 35 -0.45 5.92 6.92
C SER A 35 -0.34 7.39 7.30
N PRO A 36 -1.43 8.03 7.75
CA PRO A 36 -1.38 9.36 8.32
C PRO A 36 -0.61 9.35 9.64
N SER A 37 0.19 10.40 9.87
CA SER A 37 0.92 10.56 11.12
C SER A 37 1.23 12.03 11.39
N GLY A 38 0.99 12.47 12.62
CA GLY A 38 1.50 13.76 13.12
C GLY A 38 3.00 13.71 13.49
N ILE A 39 3.57 12.52 13.59
CA ILE A 39 5.00 12.29 13.87
C ILE A 39 5.71 11.96 12.56
N GLN A 40 6.73 12.74 12.21
CA GLN A 40 7.43 12.69 10.92
C GLN A 40 8.90 12.29 11.08
N THR A 41 9.17 11.20 11.81
CA THR A 41 10.52 10.65 12.03
C THR A 41 10.73 9.34 11.25
N ASP A 42 11.98 8.92 11.09
CA ASP A 42 12.31 7.67 10.41
C ASP A 42 11.85 6.45 11.22
N GLU A 43 11.93 6.50 12.56
CA GLU A 43 11.44 5.42 13.42
C GLU A 43 9.92 5.23 13.26
N ARG A 44 9.18 6.32 13.04
CA ARG A 44 7.75 6.24 12.75
C ARG A 44 7.49 5.63 11.38
N LEU A 45 8.32 5.96 10.38
CA LEU A 45 8.22 5.36 9.05
C LEU A 45 8.51 3.86 9.10
N ASP A 46 9.52 3.42 9.86
CA ASP A 46 9.87 2.01 10.03
C ASP A 46 8.72 1.19 10.64
N LEU A 47 7.99 1.76 11.60
CA LEU A 47 6.77 1.15 12.13
C LEU A 47 5.69 0.99 11.06
N VAL A 48 5.46 2.04 10.25
CA VAL A 48 4.46 2.00 9.16
C VAL A 48 4.88 1.03 8.06
N VAL A 49 6.18 0.91 7.79
CA VAL A 49 6.75 -0.10 6.90
C VAL A 49 6.43 -1.51 7.40
N SER A 50 6.69 -1.79 8.68
CA SER A 50 6.38 -3.09 9.29
C SER A 50 4.88 -3.40 9.22
N ASP A 51 4.02 -2.41 9.48
CA ASP A 51 2.57 -2.57 9.37
C ASP A 51 2.13 -2.79 7.91
N ALA A 52 2.70 -2.07 6.95
CA ALA A 52 2.39 -2.24 5.53
C ALA A 52 2.71 -3.67 5.07
N VAL A 53 3.88 -4.20 5.42
CA VAL A 53 4.27 -5.59 5.09
C VAL A 53 3.34 -6.61 5.76
N ARG A 54 2.99 -6.40 7.03
CA ARG A 54 2.08 -7.27 7.78
C ARG A 54 0.67 -7.28 7.19
N VAL A 55 0.17 -6.12 6.76
CA VAL A 55 -1.22 -5.93 6.29
C VAL A 55 -1.37 -6.25 4.80
N PHE A 56 -0.31 -6.14 4.00
CA PHE A 56 -0.39 -6.34 2.56
C PHE A 56 -0.98 -7.69 2.12
N PRO A 57 -0.61 -8.84 2.73
CA PRO A 57 -1.25 -10.11 2.38
C PRO A 57 -2.76 -10.14 2.73
N LEU A 58 -3.19 -9.45 3.79
CA LEU A 58 -4.61 -9.29 4.11
C LEU A 58 -5.34 -8.46 3.05
N PHE A 59 -4.70 -7.40 2.54
CA PHE A 59 -5.22 -6.61 1.42
C PHE A 59 -5.48 -7.47 0.19
N LEU A 60 -4.50 -8.31 -0.20
CA LEU A 60 -4.63 -9.21 -1.32
C LEU A 60 -5.69 -10.30 -1.10
N ARG A 61 -5.76 -10.87 0.11
CA ARG A 61 -6.77 -11.86 0.44
C ARG A 61 -8.20 -11.30 0.36
N ARG A 62 -8.41 -10.05 0.78
CA ARG A 62 -9.70 -9.37 0.69
C ARG A 62 -10.01 -8.90 -0.73
N ASN A 63 -8.99 -8.66 -1.55
CA ASN A 63 -9.12 -8.14 -2.91
C ASN A 63 -8.28 -8.96 -3.91
N PRO A 64 -8.62 -10.24 -4.14
CA PRO A 64 -7.78 -11.15 -4.91
C PRO A 64 -7.56 -10.69 -6.35
N LYS A 65 -8.51 -9.95 -6.93
CA LYS A 65 -8.38 -9.36 -8.28
C LYS A 65 -7.19 -8.40 -8.42
N TYR A 66 -6.76 -7.76 -7.33
CA TYR A 66 -5.66 -6.80 -7.36
C TYR A 66 -4.27 -7.45 -7.33
N TYR A 67 -4.17 -8.76 -7.10
CA TYR A 67 -2.89 -9.48 -7.09
C TYR A 67 -2.08 -9.21 -8.36
N GLN A 68 -2.70 -9.37 -9.53
CA GLN A 68 -2.03 -9.16 -10.83
C GLN A 68 -1.63 -7.70 -11.07
N LEU A 69 -2.28 -6.76 -10.37
CA LEU A 69 -1.95 -5.34 -10.49
C LEU A 69 -0.72 -4.96 -9.68
N VAL A 70 -0.40 -5.67 -8.61
CA VAL A 70 0.74 -5.33 -7.72
C VAL A 70 1.88 -6.33 -7.79
N TYR A 71 1.64 -7.54 -8.29
CA TYR A 71 2.66 -8.59 -8.39
C TYR A 71 3.89 -8.11 -9.18
N GLY A 72 5.07 -8.31 -8.61
CA GLY A 72 6.35 -7.90 -9.20
C GLY A 72 6.66 -6.40 -9.15
N ARG A 73 5.75 -5.57 -8.62
CA ARG A 73 6.00 -4.13 -8.42
C ARG A 73 6.78 -3.85 -7.15
N ILE A 74 7.44 -2.70 -7.15
CA ILE A 74 8.13 -2.13 -5.99
C ILE A 74 7.10 -1.52 -5.04
N LEU A 75 7.22 -1.77 -3.73
CA LEU A 75 6.41 -1.14 -2.71
C LEU A 75 7.08 0.16 -2.23
N SER A 76 6.35 1.28 -2.34
CA SER A 76 6.69 2.56 -1.73
C SER A 76 5.79 2.80 -0.51
N VAL A 77 6.37 2.83 0.68
CA VAL A 77 5.64 3.12 1.93
C VAL A 77 5.82 4.59 2.31
N ARG A 78 4.73 5.30 2.59
CA ARG A 78 4.74 6.75 2.82
C ARG A 78 4.09 7.15 4.15
N LEU A 79 4.67 8.15 4.79
CA LEU A 79 3.99 8.93 5.83
C LEU A 79 3.27 10.11 5.18
N ILE A 80 1.98 10.22 5.43
CA ILE A 80 1.11 11.29 4.90
C ILE A 80 0.47 12.08 6.05
N GLY A 81 -0.19 13.21 5.76
CA GLY A 81 -0.92 13.98 6.76
C GLY A 81 -2.30 13.40 7.01
N THR A 82 -3.03 13.11 5.94
CA THR A 82 -4.38 12.53 5.96
C THR A 82 -4.60 11.66 4.72
N TYR A 83 -5.55 10.73 4.79
CA TYR A 83 -5.92 9.92 3.63
C TYR A 83 -6.50 10.72 2.46
N ALA A 84 -6.93 11.95 2.70
CA ALA A 84 -7.39 12.87 1.66
C ALA A 84 -6.25 13.47 0.82
N ASP A 85 -5.01 13.39 1.29
CA ASP A 85 -3.84 13.98 0.61
C ASP A 85 -3.63 13.35 -0.76
N LYS A 86 -3.11 14.14 -1.71
CA LYS A 86 -2.77 13.58 -3.02
C LYS A 86 -1.64 12.57 -2.89
N PRO A 87 -1.54 11.56 -3.77
CA PRO A 87 -0.42 10.60 -3.77
C PRO A 87 0.97 11.24 -3.68
N THR A 88 1.16 12.41 -4.30
CA THR A 88 2.42 13.16 -4.33
C THR A 88 2.73 13.92 -3.03
N GLU A 89 1.76 14.07 -2.13
CA GLU A 89 1.89 14.81 -0.88
C GLU A 89 2.22 13.82 0.25
N TYR A 90 3.50 13.74 0.60
CA TYR A 90 4.01 12.88 1.68
C TYR A 90 5.16 13.57 2.42
N PHE A 91 5.38 13.17 3.67
CA PHE A 91 6.48 13.69 4.50
C PHE A 91 7.75 12.87 4.35
N ARG A 92 7.62 11.55 4.29
CA ARG A 92 8.72 10.59 4.14
C ARG A 92 8.29 9.38 3.32
N GLU A 93 9.24 8.77 2.64
CA GLU A 93 9.05 7.57 1.82
C GLU A 93 10.15 6.54 2.10
N HIS A 94 9.77 5.27 2.16
CA HIS A 94 10.68 4.14 2.12
C HIS A 94 10.32 3.25 0.93
N VAL A 95 11.32 2.86 0.13
CA VAL A 95 11.13 2.05 -1.08
C VAL A 95 11.75 0.68 -0.88
N MET A 96 10.97 -0.38 -1.11
CA MET A 96 11.42 -1.75 -0.92
C MET A 96 10.87 -2.72 -1.96
N GLN A 97 11.61 -3.80 -2.18
CA GLN A 97 11.11 -4.96 -2.90
C GLN A 97 10.41 -5.90 -1.92
N LEU A 98 9.21 -6.34 -2.28
CA LEU A 98 8.51 -7.36 -1.50
C LEU A 98 9.09 -8.74 -1.77
N ASP A 99 9.19 -9.53 -0.71
CA ASP A 99 9.38 -10.98 -0.83
C ASP A 99 8.04 -11.62 -1.23
N TRP A 100 7.88 -11.87 -2.52
CA TRP A 100 6.69 -12.51 -3.07
C TRP A 100 6.54 -13.97 -2.66
N GLY A 101 7.63 -14.65 -2.28
CA GLY A 101 7.54 -16.01 -1.73
C GLY A 101 6.73 -16.02 -0.43
N TYR A 102 7.08 -15.14 0.49
CA TYR A 102 6.33 -14.93 1.74
C TYR A 102 4.85 -14.56 1.47
N VAL A 103 4.59 -13.67 0.51
CA VAL A 103 3.22 -13.25 0.18
C VAL A 103 2.41 -14.41 -0.40
N SER A 104 2.96 -15.18 -1.33
CA SER A 104 2.29 -16.33 -1.94
C SER A 104 2.01 -17.42 -0.90
N ASP A 105 2.95 -17.69 0.01
CA ASP A 105 2.76 -18.65 1.11
C ASP A 105 1.63 -18.22 2.06
N PHE A 106 1.57 -16.94 2.44
CA PHE A 106 0.47 -16.42 3.25
C PHE A 106 -0.90 -16.59 2.58
N LEU A 107 -0.95 -16.39 1.26
CA LEU A 107 -2.18 -16.53 0.48
C LEU A 107 -2.58 -18.00 0.23
N GLY A 108 -1.76 -18.96 0.65
CA GLY A 108 -1.98 -20.38 0.36
C GLY A 108 -1.85 -20.70 -1.14
N GLN A 109 -1.06 -19.90 -1.87
CA GLN A 109 -0.81 -20.05 -3.31
C GLN A 109 0.54 -20.73 -3.61
N SER A 110 1.15 -21.37 -2.61
CA SER A 110 2.37 -22.17 -2.77
C SER A 110 2.15 -23.24 -3.85
N ARG A 111 3.12 -23.37 -4.76
CA ARG A 111 3.13 -24.35 -5.85
C ARG A 111 2.88 -25.78 -5.38
#